data_AF-A0A351TWV6-F1
#
_entry.id   AF-A0A351TWV6-F1
#
_cell.length_a   1.000
_cell.length_b   1.000
_cell.length_c   1.000
_cell.angle_alpha   90.00
_cell.angle_beta   90.00
_cell.angle_gamma   90.00
#
_symmetry.space_group_name_H-M   'P 1'
#
loop_
_entity.id
_entity.type
_entity.pdbx_description
1 polymer ?
#
loop_
_entity_poly.entity_id
_entity_poly.type
_entity_poly.pdbx_seq_one_letter_code
_entity_poly.pdbx_strand_id
1 'polypeptide(L)'
;MLKHNFRYRFAVNFKNQSFRQIIRLMIPKMIGQPTEQLNFWIFAVIASSLSAGSIAILNLARNFQSVPVSLFGIAFSLAAFPALSQAAGEKNKEVYLKILFKTLKNILLFTGLSALFLYLFGEFFIRLFFGGGKFSEQNIRLTAQTLAVFSLAIPTESAIHLLARSFYSLKNTLTPVLISVAGLIIAAFAGFTLAPNFGLSALPFAFFLGSFSEVILLSILLKRKISKEF
;
A
#
# COMPACT_ATOMS: atom_id res chain seq x y z
N MET A 1 31.17 2.33 43.43
CA MET A 1 30.71 1.15 42.64
C MET A 1 29.30 0.78 43.10
N LEU A 2 28.24 1.27 42.45
CA LEU A 2 26.84 0.94 42.79
C LEU A 2 26.39 -0.30 41.99
N LYS A 3 26.38 -1.47 42.62
CA LYS A 3 25.79 -2.70 42.05
C LYS A 3 24.25 -2.63 42.16
N HIS A 4 23.58 -2.13 41.14
CA HIS A 4 22.12 -2.23 41.03
C HIS A 4 21.73 -3.65 40.62
N ASN A 5 21.12 -4.38 41.55
CA ASN A 5 20.68 -5.76 41.41
C ASN A 5 19.32 -5.81 40.69
N PHE A 6 19.32 -5.49 39.38
CA PHE A 6 18.11 -5.47 38.55
C PHE A 6 17.60 -6.91 38.34
N ARG A 7 16.61 -7.33 39.12
CA ARG A 7 15.91 -8.61 38.92
C ARG A 7 14.81 -8.42 37.88
N TYR A 8 15.03 -8.90 36.66
CA TYR A 8 13.99 -9.03 35.63
C TYR A 8 12.89 -9.98 36.15
N ARG A 9 11.76 -9.43 36.58
CA ARG A 9 10.52 -10.20 36.78
C ARG A 9 9.64 -9.98 35.56
N PHE A 10 9.37 -11.05 34.82
CA PHE A 10 8.31 -11.08 33.81
C PHE A 10 6.94 -10.94 34.50
N ALA A 11 6.57 -9.70 34.83
CA ALA A 11 5.26 -9.36 35.36
C ALA A 11 4.36 -8.94 34.20
N VAL A 12 3.90 -9.89 33.40
CA VAL A 12 2.86 -9.65 32.38
C VAL A 12 1.53 -9.47 33.12
N ASN A 13 1.25 -8.24 33.56
CA ASN A 13 0.03 -7.92 34.28
C ASN A 13 -1.07 -7.52 33.30
N PHE A 14 -1.81 -8.52 32.79
CA PHE A 14 -2.90 -8.37 31.82
C PHE A 14 -4.04 -7.42 32.27
N LYS A 15 -4.10 -7.06 33.56
CA LYS A 15 -5.09 -6.12 34.12
C LYS A 15 -4.65 -4.65 34.06
N ASN A 16 -3.43 -4.34 33.64
CA ASN A 16 -2.96 -2.95 33.57
C ASN A 16 -3.67 -2.19 32.44
N GLN A 17 -4.25 -1.04 32.75
CA GLN A 17 -4.99 -0.19 31.80
C GLN A 17 -4.14 0.19 30.59
N SER A 18 -2.84 0.44 30.79
CA SER A 18 -1.88 0.73 29.72
C SER A 18 -1.66 -0.47 28.79
N PHE A 19 -1.62 -1.69 29.33
CA PHE A 19 -1.49 -2.92 28.53
C PHE A 19 -2.73 -3.17 27.67
N ARG A 20 -3.92 -2.93 28.23
CA ARG A 20 -5.19 -3.04 27.51
C ARG A 20 -5.31 -2.00 26.40
N GLN A 21 -4.79 -0.79 26.62
CA GLN A 21 -4.73 0.27 25.61
C GLN A 21 -3.75 -0.09 24.47
N ILE A 22 -2.58 -0.65 24.80
CA ILE A 22 -1.62 -1.16 23.81
C ILE A 22 -2.25 -2.26 22.96
N ILE A 23 -2.87 -3.28 23.57
CA ILE A 23 -3.55 -4.35 22.84
C ILE A 23 -4.66 -3.82 21.94
N ARG A 24 -5.49 -2.88 22.45
CA ARG A 24 -6.59 -2.27 21.68
C ARG A 24 -6.10 -1.47 20.47
N LEU A 25 -4.89 -0.92 20.51
CA LEU A 25 -4.26 -0.21 19.39
C LEU A 25 -3.49 -1.16 18.45
N MET A 26 -2.90 -2.23 19.00
CA MET A 26 -2.13 -3.22 18.24
C MET A 26 -3.01 -4.16 17.42
N ILE A 27 -4.11 -4.68 17.98
CA ILE A 27 -5.00 -5.62 17.28
C ILE A 27 -5.52 -5.04 15.95
N PRO A 28 -6.07 -3.81 15.89
CA PRO A 28 -6.49 -3.21 14.62
C PRO A 28 -5.34 -3.04 13.64
N LYS A 29 -4.15 -2.68 14.13
CA LYS A 29 -2.96 -2.52 13.29
C LYS A 29 -2.48 -3.85 12.71
N MET A 30 -2.56 -4.93 13.48
CA MET A 30 -2.25 -6.30 13.04
C MET A 30 -3.27 -6.82 12.02
N ILE A 31 -4.52 -6.37 12.07
CA ILE A 31 -5.58 -6.75 11.12
C ILE A 31 -5.53 -5.93 9.82
N GLY A 32 -4.94 -4.73 9.83
CA GLY A 32 -4.83 -3.87 8.63
C GLY A 32 -3.74 -4.25 7.64
N GLN A 33 -2.63 -4.81 8.13
CA GLN A 33 -1.47 -5.18 7.30
C GLN A 33 -1.68 -6.43 6.40
N PRO A 34 -2.53 -7.42 6.75
CA PRO A 34 -2.86 -8.56 5.89
C PRO A 34 -3.65 -8.23 4.62
N THR A 35 -4.29 -7.06 4.52
CA THR A 35 -5.24 -6.78 3.43
C THR A 35 -4.59 -6.80 2.05
N GLU A 36 -3.41 -6.20 1.90
CA GLU A 36 -2.65 -6.24 0.63
C GLU A 36 -2.20 -7.67 0.30
N GLN A 37 -1.72 -8.43 1.29
CA GLN A 37 -1.28 -9.81 1.10
C GLN A 37 -2.44 -10.71 0.66
N LEU A 38 -3.63 -10.52 1.26
CA LEU A 38 -4.87 -11.20 0.87
C LEU A 38 -5.27 -10.85 -0.56
N ASN A 39 -5.12 -9.58 -0.98
CA ASN A 39 -5.43 -9.16 -2.35
C ASN A 39 -4.63 -9.98 -3.38
N PHE A 40 -3.31 -10.09 -3.16
CA PHE A 40 -2.46 -10.86 -4.06
C PHE A 40 -2.69 -12.37 -3.98
N TRP A 41 -3.12 -12.89 -2.84
CA TRP A 41 -3.57 -14.28 -2.75
C TRP A 41 -4.82 -14.53 -3.59
N ILE A 42 -5.83 -13.66 -3.51
CA ILE A 42 -7.03 -13.75 -4.35
C ILE A 42 -6.64 -13.68 -5.83
N PHE A 43 -5.78 -12.74 -6.21
CA PHE A 43 -5.34 -12.62 -7.60
C PHE A 43 -4.50 -13.81 -8.06
N ALA A 44 -3.69 -14.42 -7.19
CA ALA A 44 -2.99 -15.65 -7.52
C ALA A 44 -3.97 -16.81 -7.79
N VAL A 45 -5.04 -16.92 -7.00
CA VAL A 45 -6.12 -17.89 -7.25
C VAL A 45 -6.79 -17.63 -8.60
N ILE A 46 -7.15 -16.37 -8.91
CA ILE A 46 -7.75 -16.04 -10.21
C ILE A 46 -6.76 -16.32 -11.36
N ALA A 47 -5.50 -15.90 -11.22
CA ALA A 47 -4.46 -16.14 -12.21
C ALA A 47 -4.17 -17.64 -12.43
N SER A 48 -4.34 -18.48 -11.41
CA SER A 48 -4.16 -19.93 -11.52
C SER A 48 -5.16 -20.59 -12.47
N SER A 49 -6.33 -19.96 -12.66
CA SER A 49 -7.39 -20.42 -13.57
C SER A 49 -7.23 -19.94 -15.02
N LEU A 50 -6.23 -19.08 -15.27
CA LEU A 50 -5.90 -18.58 -16.61
C LEU A 50 -4.90 -19.54 -17.29
N SER A 51 -3.90 -19.02 -18.00
CA SER A 51 -2.88 -19.83 -18.64
C SER A 51 -1.74 -20.22 -17.68
N ALA A 52 -1.08 -21.34 -17.98
CA ALA A 52 0.13 -21.75 -17.26
C ALA A 52 1.18 -20.62 -17.25
N GLY A 53 1.75 -20.35 -16.08
CA GLY A 53 2.71 -19.26 -15.90
C GLY A 53 2.09 -17.89 -15.55
N SER A 54 0.77 -17.73 -15.58
CA SER A 54 0.08 -16.47 -15.23
C SER A 54 0.43 -15.95 -13.84
N ILE A 55 0.55 -16.82 -12.84
CA ILE A 55 0.96 -16.45 -11.47
C ILE A 55 2.38 -15.87 -11.47
N ALA A 56 3.31 -16.47 -12.22
CA ALA A 56 4.69 -16.00 -12.30
C ALA A 56 4.78 -14.65 -13.00
N ILE A 57 4.04 -14.47 -14.11
CA ILE A 57 3.95 -13.21 -14.84
C ILE A 57 3.39 -12.09 -13.94
N LEU A 58 2.28 -12.37 -13.22
CA LEU A 58 1.65 -11.42 -12.31
C LEU A 58 2.61 -11.00 -11.18
N ASN A 59 3.24 -11.97 -10.52
CA ASN A 59 4.19 -11.70 -9.44
C ASN A 59 5.41 -10.91 -9.94
N LEU A 60 5.91 -11.24 -11.12
CA LEU A 60 7.05 -10.54 -11.70
C LEU A 60 6.72 -9.08 -12.01
N ALA A 61 5.58 -8.84 -12.66
CA ALA A 61 5.10 -7.48 -12.91
C ALA A 61 4.87 -6.69 -11.61
N ARG A 62 4.31 -7.34 -10.58
CA ARG A 62 4.12 -6.74 -9.25
C ARG A 62 5.44 -6.36 -8.59
N ASN A 63 6.49 -7.18 -8.72
CA ASN A 63 7.80 -6.85 -8.15
C ASN A 63 8.34 -5.53 -8.72
N PHE A 64 8.31 -5.35 -10.04
CA PHE A 64 8.72 -4.08 -10.68
C PHE A 64 7.86 -2.90 -10.21
N GLN A 65 6.54 -3.09 -10.14
CA GLN A 65 5.60 -2.07 -9.67
C GLN A 65 5.87 -1.67 -8.20
N SER A 66 6.26 -2.60 -7.34
CA SER A 66 6.48 -2.36 -5.91
C SER A 66 7.72 -1.52 -5.61
N VAL A 67 8.70 -1.49 -6.53
CA VAL A 67 9.96 -0.74 -6.35
C VAL A 67 9.68 0.76 -6.12
N PRO A 68 9.01 1.49 -7.04
CA PRO A 68 8.71 2.90 -6.81
C PRO A 68 7.75 3.14 -5.64
N VAL A 69 6.80 2.23 -5.38
CA VAL A 69 5.90 2.33 -4.22
C VAL A 69 6.69 2.27 -2.91
N SER A 70 7.63 1.33 -2.80
CA SER A 70 8.45 1.21 -1.59
C SER A 70 9.41 2.40 -1.43
N LEU A 71 10.06 2.82 -2.51
CA LEU A 71 11.06 3.89 -2.51
C LEU A 71 10.46 5.27 -2.25
N PHE A 72 9.31 5.59 -2.87
CA PHE A 72 8.70 6.92 -2.77
C PHE A 72 7.47 6.92 -1.86
N GLY A 73 6.53 5.99 -2.06
CA GLY A 73 5.32 5.90 -1.23
C GLY A 73 5.62 5.60 0.23
N ILE A 74 6.17 4.42 0.51
CA ILE A 74 6.39 3.96 1.89
C ILE A 74 7.45 4.83 2.59
N ALA A 75 8.59 5.08 1.95
CA ALA A 75 9.69 5.81 2.58
C ALA A 75 9.32 7.26 2.95
N PHE A 76 8.70 8.02 2.03
CA PHE A 76 8.28 9.40 2.35
C PHE A 76 7.20 9.42 3.43
N SER A 77 6.27 8.46 3.37
CA SER A 77 5.21 8.34 4.37
C SER A 77 5.78 8.05 5.76
N LEU A 78 6.81 7.19 5.85
CA LEU A 78 7.50 6.90 7.10
C LEU A 78 8.29 8.11 7.62
N ALA A 79 8.99 8.82 6.74
CA ALA A 79 9.76 10.01 7.09
C ALA A 79 8.88 11.19 7.56
N ALA A 80 7.69 11.36 6.97
CA ALA A 80 6.75 12.42 7.35
C ALA A 80 5.97 12.12 8.64
N PHE A 81 5.90 10.85 9.07
CA PHE A 81 5.02 10.43 10.15
C PHE A 81 5.31 11.06 11.53
N PRO A 82 6.58 11.17 11.99
CA PRO A 82 6.88 11.85 13.25
C PRO A 82 6.44 13.31 13.25
N ALA A 83 6.69 14.03 12.15
CA ALA A 83 6.33 15.45 12.01
C ALA A 83 4.80 15.65 11.96
N LEU A 84 4.07 14.76 11.26
CA LEU A 84 2.59 14.76 11.28
C LEU A 84 2.05 14.50 12.69
N SER A 85 2.64 13.55 13.42
CA SER A 85 2.23 13.20 14.79
C SER A 85 2.49 14.34 15.77
N GLN A 86 3.61 15.04 15.62
CA GLN A 86 3.93 16.22 16.42
C GLN A 86 2.94 17.36 16.16
N ALA A 87 2.74 17.74 14.89
CA ALA A 87 1.82 18.82 14.53
C ALA A 87 0.37 18.52 14.97
N ALA A 88 -0.06 17.25 14.90
CA ALA A 88 -1.34 16.81 15.43
C ALA A 88 -1.42 16.93 16.96
N GLY A 89 -0.35 16.57 17.68
CA GLY A 89 -0.27 16.71 19.14
C GLY A 89 -0.31 18.17 19.62
N GLU A 90 0.33 19.06 18.87
CA GLU A 90 0.35 20.52 19.10
C GLU A 90 -0.93 21.23 18.64
N LYS A 91 -1.87 20.51 18.00
CA LYS A 91 -3.06 21.07 17.34
C LYS A 91 -2.71 22.20 16.36
N ASN A 92 -1.54 22.14 15.72
CA ASN A 92 -1.14 23.08 14.69
C ASN A 92 -1.60 22.63 13.29
N LYS A 93 -2.82 23.04 12.93
CA LYS A 93 -3.48 22.64 11.67
C LYS A 93 -2.70 23.07 10.43
N GLU A 94 -2.14 24.28 10.44
CA GLU A 94 -1.44 24.83 9.28
C GLU A 94 -0.17 24.03 8.98
N VAL A 95 0.63 23.77 10.02
CA VAL A 95 1.85 22.95 9.89
C VAL A 95 1.50 21.53 9.45
N TYR A 96 0.46 20.93 10.04
CA TYR A 96 0.00 19.60 9.66
C TYR A 96 -0.38 19.52 8.17
N LEU A 97 -1.20 20.45 7.68
CA LEU A 97 -1.62 20.50 6.28
C LEU A 97 -0.44 20.76 5.34
N LYS A 98 0.48 21.65 5.72
CA LYS A 98 1.68 21.94 4.94
C LYS A 98 2.56 20.69 4.75
N ILE A 99 2.78 19.92 5.83
CA ILE A 99 3.53 18.66 5.77
C ILE A 99 2.80 17.64 4.91
N LEU A 100 1.49 17.46 5.12
CA LEU A 100 0.67 16.50 4.39
C LEU A 100 0.67 16.78 2.89
N PHE A 101 0.33 18.00 2.47
CA PHE A 101 0.24 18.34 1.05
C PHE A 101 1.62 18.34 0.37
N LYS A 102 2.67 18.83 1.03
CA LYS A 102 4.02 18.81 0.46
C LYS A 102 4.50 17.37 0.26
N THR A 103 4.30 16.51 1.25
CA THR A 103 4.68 15.09 1.14
C THR A 103 3.86 14.37 0.08
N LEU A 104 2.54 14.57 0.05
CA LEU A 104 1.66 13.95 -0.94
C LEU A 104 2.00 14.38 -2.36
N LYS A 105 2.25 15.67 -2.58
CA LYS A 105 2.70 16.20 -3.89
C LYS A 105 3.99 15.53 -4.35
N ASN A 106 4.98 15.41 -3.46
CA ASN A 106 6.24 14.76 -3.79
C ASN A 106 6.06 13.28 -4.11
N ILE A 107 5.26 12.55 -3.31
CA ILE A 107 4.93 11.14 -3.57
C ILE A 107 4.33 11.01 -4.97
N LEU A 108 3.25 11.74 -5.26
CA LEU A 108 2.56 11.65 -6.55
C LEU A 108 3.45 12.04 -7.73
N LEU A 109 4.32 13.05 -7.57
CA LEU A 109 5.26 13.45 -8.61
C LEU A 109 6.26 12.34 -8.93
N PHE A 110 6.98 11.82 -7.92
CA PHE A 110 8.00 10.79 -8.16
C PHE A 110 7.42 9.45 -8.59
N THR A 111 6.28 9.08 -8.01
CA THR A 111 5.59 7.83 -8.36
C THR A 111 4.92 7.91 -9.73
N GLY A 112 4.38 9.07 -10.12
CA GLY A 112 3.86 9.30 -11.47
C GLY A 112 4.96 9.24 -12.53
N LEU A 113 6.12 9.88 -12.27
CA LEU A 113 7.28 9.77 -13.16
C LEU A 113 7.80 8.33 -13.27
N SER A 114 7.86 7.61 -12.15
CA SER A 114 8.27 6.20 -12.13
C SER A 114 7.28 5.30 -12.86
N ALA A 115 5.97 5.58 -12.73
CA ALA A 115 4.93 4.86 -13.45
C ALA A 115 5.07 5.05 -14.97
N LEU A 116 5.26 6.29 -15.42
CA LEU A 116 5.50 6.58 -16.83
C LEU A 116 6.78 5.90 -17.35
N PHE A 117 7.84 5.92 -16.55
CA PHE A 117 9.09 5.25 -16.89
C PHE A 117 8.90 3.73 -17.05
N LEU A 118 8.24 3.07 -16.09
CA LEU A 118 7.98 1.63 -16.17
C LEU A 118 6.99 1.28 -17.29
N TYR A 119 6.04 2.15 -17.60
CA TYR A 119 5.13 1.97 -18.74
C TYR A 119 5.90 1.98 -20.08
N LEU A 120 6.82 2.93 -20.26
CA LEU A 120 7.58 3.09 -21.51
C LEU A 120 8.72 2.08 -21.65
N PHE A 121 9.46 1.83 -20.57
CA PHE A 121 10.70 1.05 -20.59
C PHE A 121 10.60 -0.32 -19.90
N GLY A 122 9.43 -0.68 -19.38
CA GLY A 122 9.24 -1.91 -18.60
C GLY A 122 9.63 -3.17 -19.35
N GLU A 123 9.29 -3.30 -20.64
CA GLU A 123 9.68 -4.46 -21.45
C GLU A 123 11.20 -4.60 -21.54
N PHE A 124 11.93 -3.50 -21.74
CA PHE A 124 13.38 -3.52 -21.84
C PHE A 124 14.01 -4.07 -20.55
N PHE A 125 13.55 -3.62 -19.38
CA PHE A 125 14.07 -4.13 -18.10
C PHE A 125 13.69 -5.60 -17.87
N ILE A 126 12.45 -5.98 -18.14
CA ILE A 126 12.01 -7.38 -18.00
C ILE A 126 12.86 -8.28 -18.90
N ARG A 127 13.09 -7.89 -20.15
CA ARG A 127 13.96 -8.59 -21.10
C ARG A 127 15.40 -8.65 -20.64
N LEU A 128 15.93 -7.56 -20.09
CA LEU A 128 17.31 -7.49 -19.60
C LEU A 128 17.55 -8.43 -18.40
N PHE A 129 16.60 -8.49 -17.46
CA PHE A 129 16.74 -9.31 -16.25
C PHE A 129 16.35 -10.78 -16.44
N PHE A 130 15.38 -11.06 -17.31
CA PHE A 130 14.77 -12.41 -17.45
C PHE A 130 14.90 -13.01 -18.84
N GLY A 131 15.46 -12.29 -19.82
CA GLY A 131 15.67 -12.79 -21.18
C GLY A 131 16.77 -13.85 -21.28
N GLY A 132 16.80 -14.58 -22.40
CA GLY A 132 17.86 -15.52 -22.76
C GLY A 132 17.84 -16.88 -22.05
N GLY A 133 16.84 -17.14 -21.19
CA GLY A 133 16.70 -18.40 -20.44
C GLY A 133 15.40 -19.16 -20.74
N LYS A 134 14.84 -19.83 -19.72
CA LYS A 134 13.56 -20.55 -19.80
C LYS A 134 12.33 -19.63 -19.91
N PHE A 135 12.52 -18.33 -19.80
CA PHE A 135 11.46 -17.34 -19.88
C PHE A 135 11.27 -16.91 -21.33
N SER A 136 10.17 -17.35 -21.95
CA SER A 136 9.91 -17.13 -23.37
C SER A 136 9.69 -15.65 -23.70
N GLU A 137 9.93 -15.29 -24.96
CA GLU A 137 9.59 -13.97 -25.52
C GLU A 137 8.12 -13.59 -25.31
N GLN A 138 7.23 -14.58 -25.34
CA GLN A 138 5.81 -14.37 -25.05
C GLN A 138 5.59 -13.96 -23.59
N ASN A 139 6.26 -14.64 -22.64
CA ASN A 139 6.15 -14.32 -21.22
C ASN A 139 6.74 -12.94 -20.89
N ILE A 140 7.81 -12.53 -21.58
CA ILE A 140 8.37 -11.17 -21.48
C ILE A 140 7.32 -10.14 -21.87
N ARG A 141 6.70 -10.30 -23.05
CA ARG A 141 5.66 -9.38 -23.54
C ARG A 141 4.44 -9.34 -22.61
N LEU A 142 3.95 -10.49 -22.17
CA LEU A 142 2.81 -10.56 -21.23
C LEU A 142 3.13 -9.90 -19.88
N THR A 143 4.36 -10.06 -19.37
CA THR A 143 4.79 -9.38 -18.15
C THR A 143 4.87 -7.88 -18.35
N ALA A 144 5.40 -7.42 -19.48
CA ALA A 144 5.48 -6.00 -19.81
C ALA A 144 4.09 -5.37 -19.92
N GLN A 145 3.14 -6.04 -20.58
CA GLN A 145 1.74 -5.60 -20.66
C GLN A 145 1.09 -5.55 -19.27
N THR A 146 1.30 -6.59 -18.45
CA THR A 146 0.78 -6.64 -17.07
C THR A 146 1.37 -5.50 -16.23
N LEU A 147 2.67 -5.23 -16.35
CA LEU A 147 3.37 -4.13 -15.68
C LEU A 147 2.86 -2.76 -16.15
N ALA A 148 2.62 -2.61 -17.46
CA ALA A 148 2.09 -1.38 -18.03
C ALA A 148 0.73 -1.02 -17.40
N VAL A 149 -0.17 -1.99 -17.20
CA VAL A 149 -1.44 -1.74 -16.50
C VAL A 149 -1.21 -1.49 -15.00
N PHE A 150 -0.31 -2.23 -14.35
CA PHE A 150 0.07 -2.00 -12.95
C PHE A 150 0.63 -0.60 -12.70
N SER A 151 1.23 0.04 -13.70
CA SER A 151 1.78 1.39 -13.58
C SER A 151 0.72 2.41 -13.14
N LEU A 152 -0.54 2.22 -13.52
CA LEU A 152 -1.67 3.05 -13.11
C LEU A 152 -1.89 3.06 -11.59
N ALA A 153 -1.58 1.94 -10.93
CA ALA A 153 -1.76 1.79 -9.49
C ALA A 153 -0.61 2.34 -8.65
N ILE A 154 0.56 2.63 -9.24
CA ILE A 154 1.73 3.09 -8.48
C ILE A 154 1.42 4.39 -7.70
N PRO A 155 0.83 5.44 -8.31
CA PRO A 155 0.58 6.68 -7.58
C PRO A 155 -0.52 6.52 -6.53
N THR A 156 -1.56 5.74 -6.83
CA THR A 156 -2.69 5.53 -5.92
C THR A 156 -2.25 4.75 -4.69
N GLU A 157 -1.59 3.61 -4.88
CA GLU A 157 -1.06 2.79 -3.79
C GLU A 157 -0.07 3.57 -2.92
N SER A 158 0.82 4.34 -3.55
CA SER A 158 1.79 5.16 -2.82
C SER A 158 1.11 6.22 -1.95
N ALA A 159 0.03 6.83 -2.42
CA ALA A 159 -0.73 7.82 -1.66
C ALA A 159 -1.45 7.20 -0.44
N ILE A 160 -1.95 5.96 -0.56
CA ILE A 160 -2.61 5.24 0.56
C ILE A 160 -1.69 5.17 1.77
N HIS A 161 -0.40 4.87 1.58
CA HIS A 161 0.56 4.78 2.68
C HIS A 161 0.72 6.08 3.49
N LEU A 162 0.64 7.23 2.83
CA LEU A 162 0.71 8.53 3.51
C LEU A 162 -0.61 8.83 4.21
N LEU A 163 -1.72 8.68 3.49
CA LEU A 163 -3.06 8.96 4.01
C LEU A 163 -3.38 8.09 5.24
N ALA A 164 -3.05 6.80 5.20
CA ALA A 164 -3.21 5.91 6.35
C ALA A 164 -2.39 6.38 7.56
N ARG A 165 -1.14 6.81 7.34
CA ARG A 165 -0.30 7.37 8.41
C ARG A 165 -0.81 8.70 8.95
N SER A 166 -1.45 9.53 8.13
CA SER A 166 -2.16 10.73 8.57
C SER A 166 -3.31 10.39 9.53
N PHE A 167 -4.09 9.34 9.24
CA PHE A 167 -5.11 8.86 10.17
C PHE A 167 -4.48 8.33 11.47
N TYR A 168 -3.35 7.62 11.39
CA TYR A 168 -2.63 7.13 12.57
C TYR A 168 -2.09 8.28 13.44
N SER A 169 -1.58 9.37 12.85
CA SER A 169 -1.17 10.56 13.61
C SER A 169 -2.33 11.23 14.34
N LEU A 170 -3.55 11.07 13.82
CA LEU A 170 -4.80 11.54 14.44
C LEU A 170 -5.44 10.49 15.35
N LYS A 171 -4.68 9.48 15.79
CA LYS A 171 -5.12 8.37 16.66
C LYS A 171 -6.32 7.58 16.12
N ASN A 172 -6.58 7.63 14.81
CA ASN A 172 -7.63 6.87 14.15
C ASN A 172 -7.01 5.73 13.35
N THR A 173 -7.06 4.51 13.88
CA THR A 173 -6.50 3.32 13.22
C THR A 173 -7.55 2.49 12.48
N LEU A 174 -8.83 2.64 12.80
CA LEU A 174 -9.90 1.81 12.25
C LEU A 174 -10.33 2.27 10.85
N THR A 175 -10.40 3.59 10.62
CA THR A 175 -10.86 4.11 9.32
C THR A 175 -9.99 3.62 8.15
N PRO A 176 -8.64 3.66 8.22
CA PRO A 176 -7.81 3.12 7.14
C PRO A 176 -8.02 1.62 6.88
N VAL A 177 -8.22 0.82 7.93
CA VAL A 177 -8.42 -0.63 7.82
C VAL A 177 -9.76 -0.95 7.15
N LEU A 178 -10.84 -0.26 7.55
CA LEU A 178 -12.15 -0.48 6.93
C LEU A 178 -12.15 -0.07 5.45
N ILE A 179 -11.45 1.01 5.11
CA ILE A 179 -11.31 1.43 3.71
C ILE A 179 -10.47 0.43 2.92
N SER A 180 -9.36 -0.08 3.47
CA SER A 180 -8.55 -1.07 2.76
C SER A 180 -9.31 -2.37 2.52
N VAL A 181 -10.15 -2.80 3.46
CA VAL A 181 -11.05 -3.96 3.25
C VAL A 181 -12.07 -3.67 2.15
N ALA A 182 -12.64 -2.46 2.10
CA ALA A 182 -13.55 -2.08 1.01
C ALA A 182 -12.83 -2.06 -0.35
N GLY A 183 -11.61 -1.53 -0.41
CA GLY A 183 -10.77 -1.53 -1.61
C GLY A 183 -10.40 -2.93 -2.08
N LEU A 184 -10.06 -3.83 -1.14
CA LEU A 184 -9.87 -5.25 -1.40
C LEU A 184 -11.10 -5.89 -2.02
N ILE A 185 -12.30 -5.64 -1.48
CA ILE A 185 -13.55 -6.19 -2.01
C ILE A 185 -13.80 -5.68 -3.44
N ILE A 186 -13.58 -4.39 -3.69
CA ILE A 186 -13.71 -3.79 -5.03
C ILE A 186 -12.71 -4.44 -6.00
N ALA A 187 -11.45 -4.57 -5.59
CA ALA A 187 -10.40 -5.19 -6.40
C ALA A 187 -10.70 -6.67 -6.68
N ALA A 188 -11.11 -7.44 -5.68
CA ALA A 188 -11.48 -8.84 -5.84
C ALA A 188 -12.68 -8.98 -6.78
N PHE A 189 -13.74 -8.20 -6.58
CA PHE A 189 -14.93 -8.23 -7.43
C PHE A 189 -14.62 -7.85 -8.88
N ALA A 190 -13.85 -6.78 -9.09
CA ALA A 190 -13.38 -6.40 -10.42
C ALA A 190 -12.49 -7.47 -11.05
N GLY A 191 -11.62 -8.11 -10.26
CA GLY A 191 -10.76 -9.21 -10.73
C GLY A 191 -11.58 -10.41 -11.21
N PHE A 192 -12.53 -10.88 -10.41
CA PHE A 192 -13.41 -12.01 -10.76
C PHE A 192 -14.28 -11.73 -11.98
N THR A 193 -14.75 -10.50 -12.16
CA THR A 193 -15.65 -10.13 -13.26
C THR A 193 -14.89 -9.82 -14.56
N LEU A 194 -13.71 -9.21 -14.48
CA LEU A 194 -12.95 -8.79 -15.66
C LEU A 194 -11.97 -9.86 -16.17
N ALA A 195 -11.40 -10.70 -15.29
CA ALA A 195 -10.40 -11.70 -15.70
C ALA A 195 -10.89 -12.70 -16.76
N PRO A 196 -12.15 -13.18 -16.76
CA PRO A 196 -12.64 -14.08 -17.81
C PRO A 196 -12.62 -13.46 -19.22
N ASN A 197 -12.84 -12.14 -19.32
CA ASN A 197 -12.97 -11.43 -20.60
C ASN A 197 -11.65 -10.77 -21.05
N PHE A 198 -10.87 -10.25 -20.11
CA PHE A 198 -9.67 -9.45 -20.38
C PHE A 198 -8.36 -10.16 -19.99
N GLY A 199 -8.44 -11.39 -19.50
CA GLY A 199 -7.29 -12.22 -19.13
C GLY A 199 -6.46 -11.61 -18.00
N LEU A 200 -5.14 -11.79 -18.07
CA LEU A 200 -4.23 -11.45 -16.97
C LEU A 200 -4.17 -9.94 -16.67
N SER A 201 -4.29 -9.09 -17.69
CA SER A 201 -4.27 -7.63 -17.58
C SER A 201 -5.45 -7.08 -16.78
N ALA A 202 -6.51 -7.86 -16.59
CA ALA A 202 -7.64 -7.50 -15.74
C ALA A 202 -7.25 -7.33 -14.26
N LEU A 203 -6.31 -8.14 -13.76
CA LEU A 203 -5.97 -8.17 -12.33
C LEU A 203 -5.23 -6.88 -11.88
N PRO A 204 -4.21 -6.39 -12.60
CA PRO A 204 -3.62 -5.08 -12.30
C PRO A 204 -4.62 -3.93 -12.42
N PHE A 205 -5.56 -4.01 -13.38
CA PHE A 205 -6.58 -2.98 -13.52
C PHE A 205 -7.57 -3.01 -12.35
N ALA A 206 -7.99 -4.19 -11.92
CA ALA A 206 -8.82 -4.38 -10.72
C ALA A 206 -8.11 -3.87 -9.46
N PHE A 207 -6.80 -4.10 -9.33
CA PHE A 207 -5.97 -3.52 -8.28
C PHE A 207 -6.01 -1.99 -8.29
N PHE A 208 -5.88 -1.39 -9.47
CA PHE A 208 -5.97 0.05 -9.65
C PHE A 208 -7.35 0.58 -9.20
N LEU A 209 -8.45 -0.05 -9.59
CA LEU A 209 -9.80 0.37 -9.16
C LEU A 209 -9.97 0.33 -7.63
N GLY A 210 -9.50 -0.73 -6.99
CA GLY A 210 -9.48 -0.84 -5.53
C GLY A 210 -8.68 0.30 -4.89
N SER A 211 -7.40 0.42 -5.22
CA SER A 211 -6.53 1.46 -4.65
C SER A 211 -7.00 2.89 -4.95
N PHE A 212 -7.54 3.14 -6.14
CA PHE A 212 -8.10 4.45 -6.50
C PHE A 212 -9.31 4.81 -5.61
N SER A 213 -10.20 3.85 -5.39
CA SER A 213 -11.34 4.02 -4.48
C SER A 213 -10.88 4.30 -3.04
N GLU A 214 -9.82 3.61 -2.58
CA GLU A 214 -9.24 3.83 -1.25
C GLU A 214 -8.69 5.24 -1.09
N VAL A 215 -7.93 5.73 -2.07
CA VAL A 215 -7.39 7.10 -2.05
C VAL A 215 -8.50 8.14 -1.97
N ILE A 216 -9.58 7.97 -2.74
CA ILE A 216 -10.73 8.88 -2.73
C ILE A 216 -11.38 8.88 -1.34
N LEU A 217 -11.72 7.71 -0.82
CA LEU A 217 -12.38 7.57 0.48
C LEU A 217 -11.52 8.11 1.62
N LEU A 218 -10.23 7.77 1.64
CA LEU A 218 -9.28 8.27 2.64
C LEU A 218 -9.18 9.79 2.55
N SER A 219 -9.06 10.37 1.37
CA SER A 219 -8.92 11.82 1.19
C SER A 219 -10.17 12.58 1.68
N ILE A 220 -11.37 12.09 1.35
CA ILE A 220 -12.64 12.69 1.79
C ILE A 220 -12.79 12.61 3.31
N LEU A 221 -12.55 11.43 3.90
CA LEU A 221 -12.71 11.24 5.34
C LEU A 221 -11.60 11.95 6.13
N LEU A 222 -10.39 12.07 5.58
CA LEU A 222 -9.29 12.76 6.24
C LEU A 222 -9.58 14.25 6.35
N LYS A 223 -10.13 14.88 5.30
CA LYS A 223 -10.59 16.28 5.35
C LYS A 223 -11.59 16.50 6.48
N ARG A 224 -12.58 15.61 6.61
CA ARG A 224 -13.59 15.66 7.69
C ARG A 224 -12.96 15.46 9.07
N LYS A 225 -11.99 14.56 9.20
CA LYS A 225 -11.32 14.26 10.47
C LYS A 225 -10.43 15.40 10.93
N ILE A 226 -9.64 15.98 10.02
CA ILE A 226 -8.80 17.17 10.31
C ILE A 226 -9.68 18.33 10.80
N SER A 227 -10.84 18.56 10.19
CA SER A 227 -11.76 19.62 10.62
C SER A 227 -12.38 19.42 12.02
N LYS A 228 -12.34 18.20 12.57
CA LYS A 228 -12.92 17.88 13.89
C LYS A 228 -11.87 17.86 15.00
N GLU A 229 -10.63 17.51 14.68
CA GLU A 229 -9.54 17.35 15.66
C GLU A 229 -8.77 18.66 15.92
N PHE A 230 -8.74 19.55 14.92
CA PHE A 230 -8.13 20.87 14.99
C PHE A 230 -9.21 21.96 15.03
#